data_AF-A0A5C1AGR3-F1
#
_entry.id   AF-A0A5C1AGR3-F1
#
_cell.length_a   1.000
_cell.length_b   1.000
_cell.length_c   1.000
_cell.angle_alpha   90.00
_cell.angle_beta   90.00
_cell.angle_gamma   90.00
#
_symmetry.space_group_name_H-M   'P 1'
#
loop_
_entity.id
_entity.type
_entity.pdbx_description
1 polymer ?
#
loop_
_entity_poly.entity_id
_entity_poly.type
_entity_poly.pdbx_seq_one_letter_code
_entity_poly.pdbx_strand_id
1 'polypeptide(L)'
;MTDEDAFQTALDANPADHSTRLSFAQFLDERSDPRGPGYRAMGRLTLYAAPSSESPLSRFREQFERVFGTDDPRRIPGWARRWWVRYMVADDACHDASAIGRARAENLMAMAFMDLDSGDRDAILSAVPPPV
;
A
#
# COMPACT_ATOMS: atom_id res chain seq x y z
N MET A 1 15.22 -17.17 -10.94
CA MET A 1 14.66 -16.16 -10.03
C MET A 1 14.79 -14.83 -10.72
N THR A 2 13.68 -14.16 -11.01
CA THR A 2 13.73 -12.80 -11.57
C THR A 2 14.08 -11.82 -10.45
N ASP A 3 14.54 -10.62 -10.80
CA ASP A 3 14.78 -9.55 -9.82
C ASP A 3 13.48 -9.18 -9.07
N GLU A 4 12.31 -9.27 -9.72
CA GLU A 4 10.99 -9.05 -9.09
C GLU A 4 10.67 -10.11 -8.03
N ASP A 5 10.92 -11.39 -8.32
CA ASP A 5 10.69 -12.48 -7.36
C ASP A 5 11.51 -12.29 -6.07
N ALA A 6 12.72 -11.74 -6.18
CA ALA A 6 13.58 -11.45 -5.03
C ALA A 6 12.97 -10.38 -4.12
N PHE A 7 12.39 -9.31 -4.69
CA PHE A 7 11.67 -8.29 -3.92
C PHE A 7 10.44 -8.88 -3.23
N GLN A 8 9.64 -9.67 -3.95
CA GLN A 8 8.44 -10.28 -3.38
C GLN A 8 8.78 -11.27 -2.26
N THR A 9 9.83 -12.07 -2.42
CA THR A 9 10.31 -12.99 -1.39
C THR A 9 10.79 -12.24 -0.15
N ALA A 10 11.53 -11.13 -0.32
CA ALA A 10 12.00 -10.31 0.80
C ALA A 10 10.82 -9.66 1.56
N LEU A 11 9.82 -9.16 0.83
CA LEU A 11 8.62 -8.58 1.43
C LEU A 11 7.69 -9.65 2.04
N ASP A 12 7.69 -10.89 1.54
CA ASP A 12 6.99 -12.02 2.16
C ASP A 12 7.63 -12.37 3.51
N ALA A 13 8.97 -12.33 3.58
CA ALA A 13 9.71 -12.58 4.81
C ALA A 13 9.58 -11.43 5.84
N ASN A 14 9.48 -10.19 5.38
CA ASN A 14 9.27 -9.02 6.23
C ASN A 14 8.34 -7.97 5.58
N PRO A 15 7.01 -8.10 5.77
CA PRO A 15 6.04 -7.17 5.18
C PRO A 15 6.20 -5.72 5.66
N ALA A 16 6.73 -5.51 6.87
CA ALA A 16 6.99 -4.20 7.42
C ALA A 16 8.26 -3.53 6.86
N ASP A 17 9.01 -4.19 5.95
CA ASP A 17 10.18 -3.60 5.31
C ASP A 17 9.78 -2.58 4.24
N HIS A 18 9.51 -1.37 4.69
CA HIS A 18 9.17 -0.24 3.81
C HIS A 18 10.34 0.19 2.94
N SER A 19 11.59 -0.04 3.37
CA SER A 19 12.77 0.28 2.57
C SER A 19 12.84 -0.61 1.34
N THR A 20 12.68 -1.93 1.52
CA THR A 20 12.59 -2.89 0.40
C THR A 20 11.42 -2.54 -0.52
N ARG A 21 10.30 -2.08 0.04
CA ARG A 21 9.13 -1.63 -0.76
C ARG A 21 9.43 -0.41 -1.63
N LEU A 22 10.20 0.56 -1.12
CA LEU A 22 10.64 1.72 -1.90
C LEU A 22 11.66 1.35 -2.98
N SER A 23 12.58 0.43 -2.69
CA SER A 23 13.51 -0.11 -3.70
C SER A 23 12.75 -0.87 -4.79
N PHE A 24 11.73 -1.64 -4.42
CA PHE A 24 10.88 -2.33 -5.39
C PHE A 24 10.08 -1.34 -6.26
N ALA A 25 9.56 -0.25 -5.67
CA ALA A 25 8.92 0.81 -6.43
C ALA A 25 9.85 1.42 -7.49
N GLN A 26 11.10 1.72 -7.12
CA GLN A 26 12.10 2.21 -8.07
C GLN A 26 12.37 1.21 -9.20
N PHE A 27 12.53 -0.07 -8.86
CA PHE A 27 12.72 -1.15 -9.83
C PHE A 27 11.56 -1.23 -10.85
N LEU A 28 10.33 -1.02 -10.40
CA LEU A 28 9.12 -0.99 -11.23
C LEU A 28 9.07 0.28 -12.11
N ASP A 29 9.41 1.43 -11.56
CA ASP A 29 9.44 2.71 -12.30
C ASP A 29 10.46 2.70 -13.44
N GLU A 30 11.64 2.10 -13.23
CA GLU A 30 12.67 1.92 -14.27
C GLU A 30 12.18 1.10 -15.47
N ARG A 31 11.09 0.33 -15.28
CA ARG A 31 10.44 -0.51 -16.30
C ARG A 31 9.13 0.09 -16.79
N SER A 32 8.77 1.31 -16.37
CA SER A 32 7.49 1.95 -16.65
C SER A 32 6.29 1.11 -16.21
N ASP A 33 6.45 0.31 -15.14
CA ASP A 33 5.37 -0.50 -14.61
C ASP A 33 4.38 0.35 -13.79
N PRO A 34 3.06 0.31 -14.08
CA PRO A 34 2.07 1.16 -13.42
C PRO A 34 1.94 0.91 -11.92
N ARG A 35 2.48 -0.20 -11.39
CA ARG A 35 2.47 -0.50 -9.95
C ARG A 35 3.48 0.36 -9.18
N GLY A 36 4.52 0.90 -9.83
CA GLY A 36 5.61 1.64 -9.19
C GLY A 36 5.13 2.78 -8.27
N PRO A 37 4.29 3.70 -8.74
CA PRO A 37 3.73 4.78 -7.91
C PRO A 37 2.94 4.27 -6.69
N GLY A 38 2.19 3.17 -6.85
CA GLY A 38 1.44 2.55 -5.76
C GLY A 38 2.35 1.95 -4.68
N TYR A 39 3.39 1.20 -5.08
CA TYR A 39 4.39 0.68 -4.13
C TYR A 39 5.15 1.81 -3.42
N ARG A 40 5.42 2.92 -4.12
CA ARG A 40 6.03 4.11 -3.51
C ARG A 40 5.13 4.73 -2.45
N ALA A 41 3.84 4.88 -2.75
CA ALA A 41 2.85 5.40 -1.79
C ALA A 41 2.75 4.49 -0.56
N MET A 42 2.67 3.17 -0.76
CA MET A 42 2.65 2.20 0.34
C MET A 42 3.94 2.26 1.17
N GLY A 43 5.11 2.35 0.54
CA GLY A 43 6.39 2.51 1.25
C GLY A 43 6.47 3.79 2.08
N ARG A 44 6.03 4.94 1.53
CA ARG A 44 6.03 6.23 2.23
C ARG A 44 5.04 6.28 3.39
N LEU A 45 3.87 5.69 3.20
CA LEU A 45 2.79 5.72 4.20
C LEU A 45 2.80 4.48 5.08
N THR A 46 3.88 3.71 5.01
CA THR A 46 4.13 2.53 5.82
C THR A 46 3.02 1.49 5.76
N LEU A 47 2.37 1.39 4.59
CA LEU A 47 1.29 0.45 4.33
C LEU A 47 1.81 -0.86 3.72
N TYR A 48 1.13 -1.95 4.04
CA TYR A 48 1.38 -3.27 3.46
C TYR A 48 0.20 -4.21 3.62
N ALA A 49 0.15 -5.25 2.79
CA ALA A 49 -0.78 -6.36 2.98
C ALA A 49 -0.42 -7.12 4.26
N ALA A 50 -1.34 -7.20 5.22
CA ALA A 50 -1.13 -8.02 6.41
C ALA A 50 -1.02 -9.51 6.03
N PRO A 51 -0.21 -10.30 6.74
CA PRO A 51 -0.26 -11.76 6.61
C PRO A 51 -1.67 -12.25 6.99
N SER A 52 -2.11 -13.35 6.36
CA SER A 52 -3.49 -13.87 6.43
C SER A 52 -4.03 -14.20 7.84
N SER A 53 -3.19 -14.12 8.87
CA SER A 53 -3.55 -14.31 10.28
C SER A 53 -4.01 -13.03 11.00
N GLU A 54 -3.71 -11.84 10.47
CA GLU A 54 -4.21 -10.57 10.99
C GLU A 54 -5.33 -10.03 10.09
N SER A 55 -6.38 -9.46 10.67
CA SER A 55 -7.38 -8.74 9.90
C SER A 55 -6.68 -7.58 9.18
N PRO A 56 -6.65 -7.57 7.84
CA PRO A 56 -5.97 -6.52 7.09
C PRO A 56 -6.54 -5.13 7.38
N LEU A 57 -7.85 -5.05 7.66
CA LEU A 57 -8.52 -3.84 8.14
C LEU A 57 -8.01 -3.34 9.48
N SER A 58 -7.68 -4.23 10.43
CA SER A 58 -7.12 -3.83 11.73
C SER A 58 -5.74 -3.21 11.58
N ARG A 59 -4.87 -3.82 10.76
CA ARG A 59 -3.53 -3.29 10.49
C ARG A 59 -3.56 -2.01 9.69
N PHE A 60 -4.39 -1.96 8.65
CA PHE A 60 -4.57 -0.76 7.86
C PHE A 60 -5.08 0.38 8.73
N ARG A 61 -6.11 0.15 9.58
CA ARG A 61 -6.61 1.17 10.51
C ARG A 61 -5.54 1.66 11.47
N GLU A 62 -4.76 0.77 12.08
CA GLU A 62 -3.67 1.14 12.99
C GLU A 62 -2.63 2.01 12.28
N GLN A 63 -2.23 1.64 11.05
CA GLN A 63 -1.27 2.42 10.28
C GLN A 63 -1.83 3.75 9.81
N PHE A 64 -3.11 3.79 9.40
CA PHE A 64 -3.76 5.01 8.97
C PHE A 64 -4.00 5.97 10.15
N GLU A 65 -4.40 5.44 11.30
CA GLU A 65 -4.50 6.21 12.54
C GLU A 65 -3.14 6.76 12.93
N ARG A 66 -2.06 5.97 12.80
CA ARG A 66 -0.70 6.46 13.03
C ARG A 66 -0.32 7.61 12.09
N VAL A 67 -0.69 7.53 10.82
CA VAL A 67 -0.33 8.54 9.82
C VAL A 67 -1.18 9.81 9.94
N PHE A 68 -2.48 9.69 10.20
CA PHE A 68 -3.43 10.80 10.14
C PHE A 68 -3.99 11.22 11.51
N GLY A 69 -3.61 10.54 12.59
CA GLY A 69 -4.10 10.77 13.95
C GLY A 69 -5.57 10.39 14.17
N THR A 70 -6.17 9.65 13.24
CA THR A 70 -7.58 9.24 13.29
C THR A 70 -7.84 8.07 12.34
N ASP A 71 -8.69 7.13 12.76
CA ASP A 71 -9.25 6.06 11.91
C ASP A 71 -10.59 6.46 11.27
N ASP A 72 -11.18 7.60 11.68
CA ASP A 72 -12.40 8.14 11.09
C ASP A 72 -12.15 8.75 9.69
N PRO A 73 -12.64 8.13 8.60
CA PRO A 73 -12.42 8.61 7.24
C PRO A 73 -13.10 9.95 6.95
N ARG A 74 -13.97 10.44 7.84
CA ARG A 74 -14.58 11.78 7.74
C ARG A 74 -13.66 12.89 8.26
N ARG A 75 -12.61 12.54 9.01
CA ARG A 75 -11.68 13.48 9.65
C ARG A 75 -10.36 13.64 8.89
N ILE A 76 -10.14 12.85 7.84
CA ILE A 76 -8.97 12.93 6.97
C ILE A 76 -9.26 13.76 5.70
N PRO A 77 -8.23 14.30 5.02
CA PRO A 77 -8.41 15.00 3.76
C PRO A 77 -9.13 14.15 2.71
N GLY A 78 -9.87 14.80 1.81
CA GLY A 78 -10.69 14.11 0.79
C GLY A 78 -9.89 13.14 -0.09
N TRP A 79 -8.64 13.48 -0.41
CA TRP A 79 -7.72 12.62 -1.15
C TRP A 79 -7.37 11.33 -0.37
N ALA A 80 -7.09 11.46 0.93
CA ALA A 80 -6.77 10.33 1.81
C ALA A 80 -8.00 9.43 1.98
N ARG A 81 -9.20 10.02 2.07
CA ARG A 81 -10.46 9.30 2.13
C ARG A 81 -10.74 8.48 0.87
N ARG A 82 -10.48 9.03 -0.32
CA ARG A 82 -10.67 8.29 -1.58
C ARG A 82 -9.73 7.11 -1.68
N TRP A 83 -8.47 7.30 -1.29
CA TRP A 83 -7.52 6.21 -1.20
C TRP A 83 -7.92 5.16 -0.16
N TRP A 84 -8.37 5.57 1.03
CA TRP A 84 -8.93 4.66 2.06
C TRP A 84 -10.00 3.76 1.48
N VAL A 85 -11.00 4.33 0.78
CA VAL A 85 -12.11 3.55 0.21
C VAL A 85 -11.60 2.55 -0.83
N ARG A 86 -10.69 2.97 -1.72
CA ARG A 86 -10.15 2.09 -2.76
C ARG A 86 -9.24 1.00 -2.20
N TYR A 87 -8.41 1.35 -1.23
CA TYR A 87 -7.55 0.40 -0.51
C TYR A 87 -8.40 -0.65 0.19
N MET A 88 -9.44 -0.25 0.95
CA MET A 88 -10.33 -1.21 1.62
C MET A 88 -11.06 -2.13 0.65
N VAL A 89 -11.51 -1.63 -0.52
CA VAL A 89 -12.16 -2.50 -1.52
C VAL A 89 -11.18 -3.50 -2.12
N ALA A 90 -9.96 -3.07 -2.43
CA ALA A 90 -8.91 -3.97 -2.92
C ALA A 90 -8.51 -5.01 -1.87
N ASP A 91 -8.42 -4.60 -0.61
CA ASP A 91 -8.04 -5.40 0.54
C ASP A 91 -9.14 -6.42 0.96
N ASP A 92 -10.41 -6.02 0.98
CA ASP A 92 -11.56 -6.90 1.22
C ASP A 92 -11.65 -8.00 0.14
N ALA A 93 -11.43 -7.62 -1.13
CA ALA A 93 -11.31 -8.58 -2.23
C ALA A 93 -10.13 -9.56 -2.06
N CYS A 94 -9.09 -9.17 -1.28
CA CYS A 94 -7.98 -10.05 -0.94
C CYS A 94 -8.25 -10.93 0.28
N HIS A 95 -9.08 -10.47 1.23
CA HIS A 95 -9.42 -11.22 2.43
C HIS A 95 -10.31 -12.43 2.13
N ASP A 96 -11.32 -12.25 1.28
CA ASP A 96 -12.19 -13.34 0.82
C ASP A 96 -11.40 -14.37 -0.02
N ALA A 97 -10.31 -13.91 -0.64
CA ALA A 97 -9.42 -14.70 -1.44
C ALA A 97 -8.16 -15.11 -0.65
N SER A 98 -8.31 -15.86 0.44
CA SER A 98 -7.20 -16.56 1.13
C SER A 98 -6.24 -17.35 0.21
N ALA A 99 -6.58 -17.51 -1.08
CA ALA A 99 -5.80 -18.13 -2.14
C ALA A 99 -4.89 -17.19 -2.98
N ILE A 100 -5.04 -15.86 -2.98
CA ILE A 100 -4.30 -15.01 -3.96
C ILE A 100 -2.86 -14.66 -3.58
N GLY A 101 -2.45 -14.87 -2.32
CA GLY A 101 -1.08 -14.60 -1.86
C GLY A 101 -0.77 -13.12 -1.66
N ARG A 102 0.12 -12.80 -0.70
CA ARG A 102 0.45 -11.42 -0.29
C ARG A 102 0.92 -10.53 -1.44
N ALA A 103 1.84 -11.04 -2.27
CA ALA A 103 2.35 -10.33 -3.44
C ALA A 103 1.24 -9.85 -4.40
N ARG A 104 0.20 -10.68 -4.61
CA ARG A 104 -0.94 -10.32 -5.45
C ARG A 104 -1.83 -9.27 -4.78
N ALA A 105 -2.02 -9.37 -3.47
CA ALA A 105 -2.75 -8.36 -2.72
C ALA A 105 -2.04 -6.99 -2.79
N GLU A 106 -0.73 -6.94 -2.59
CA GLU A 106 0.04 -5.70 -2.74
C GLU A 106 0.01 -5.15 -4.17
N ASN A 107 0.04 -6.01 -5.19
CA ASN A 107 -0.15 -5.59 -6.57
C ASN A 107 -1.53 -4.95 -6.79
N LEU A 108 -2.60 -5.53 -6.25
CA LEU A 108 -3.95 -4.96 -6.37
C LEU A 108 -4.06 -3.61 -5.66
N MET A 109 -3.46 -3.49 -4.47
CA MET A 109 -3.43 -2.22 -3.74
C MET A 109 -2.58 -1.16 -4.44
N ALA A 110 -1.44 -1.54 -5.01
CA ALA A 110 -0.62 -0.67 -5.82
C ALA A 110 -1.38 -0.20 -7.08
N MET A 111 -2.20 -1.06 -7.68
CA MET A 111 -3.05 -0.70 -8.81
C MET A 111 -4.24 0.18 -8.39
N ALA A 112 -4.81 -0.02 -7.20
CA ALA A 112 -5.87 0.83 -6.67
C ALA A 112 -5.41 2.28 -6.45
N PHE A 113 -4.11 2.51 -6.23
CA PHE A 113 -3.52 3.86 -6.24
C PHE A 113 -3.64 4.53 -7.61
N MET A 114 -3.56 3.78 -8.71
CA MET A 114 -3.64 4.32 -10.07
C MET A 114 -5.06 4.73 -10.48
N ASP A 115 -6.08 4.26 -9.77
CA ASP A 115 -7.48 4.69 -9.96
C ASP A 115 -7.77 6.09 -9.40
N LEU A 116 -6.82 6.68 -8.65
CA LEU A 116 -6.93 8.02 -8.12
C LEU A 116 -6.62 9.07 -9.19
N ASP A 117 -7.26 10.24 -9.10
CA ASP A 117 -6.88 11.37 -9.93
C ASP A 117 -5.43 11.79 -9.66
N SER A 118 -4.79 12.47 -10.62
CA SER A 118 -3.39 12.87 -10.49
C SER A 118 -3.14 13.79 -9.30
N GLY A 119 -4.10 14.67 -8.96
CA GLY A 119 -3.96 15.57 -7.81
C GLY A 119 -3.91 14.80 -6.49
N ASP A 120 -4.77 13.79 -6.34
CA ASP A 120 -4.77 12.90 -5.19
C ASP A 120 -3.48 12.09 -5.08
N ARG A 121 -3.00 11.54 -6.20
CA ARG A 121 -1.73 10.79 -6.23
C ARG A 121 -0.56 11.66 -5.81
N ASP A 122 -0.49 12.89 -6.30
CA ASP A 122 0.57 13.84 -5.95
C ASP A 122 0.49 14.26 -4.47
N ALA A 123 -0.72 14.45 -3.95
CA ALA A 123 -0.93 14.74 -2.53
C ALA A 123 -0.48 13.59 -1.62
N ILE A 124 -0.81 12.35 -1.99
CA ILE A 124 -0.40 11.14 -1.26
C ILE A 124 1.12 10.97 -1.29
N LEU A 125 1.73 11.13 -2.47
CA LEU A 125 3.18 11.02 -2.59
C LEU A 125 3.88 12.14 -1.84
N SER A 126 3.31 13.35 -1.78
CA SER A 126 3.90 14.48 -1.05
C SER A 126 3.63 14.46 0.45
N ALA A 127 2.75 13.58 0.93
CA ALA A 127 2.47 13.43 2.35
C ALA A 127 3.72 12.89 3.07
N VAL A 128 4.15 13.62 4.09
CA VAL A 128 5.18 13.18 5.02
C VAL A 128 4.45 12.44 6.15
N PRO A 129 4.67 11.13 6.37
CA PRO A 129 4.14 10.49 7.56
C PRO A 129 4.73 11.19 8.80
N PRO A 130 3.95 11.38 9.88
CA PRO A 130 4.48 11.95 11.11
C PRO A 130 5.65 11.10 11.63
N PRO A 131 6.68 11.71 12.26
CA PRO A 131 7.79 10.96 12.84
C PRO A 131 7.25 9.99 13.91
N VAL A 132 7.75 8.75 13.86
CA VAL A 132 7.42 7.64 14.77
C VAL A 132 8.02 7.88 16.16
#